data_AF-A0A4U5NV53-F1
#
_entry.id   AF-A0A4U5NV53-F1
#
_cell.length_a   1.000
_cell.length_b   1.000
_cell.length_c   1.000
_cell.angle_alpha   90.00
_cell.angle_beta   90.00
_cell.angle_gamma   90.00
#
_symmetry.space_group_name_H-M   'P 1'
#
loop_
_entity.id
_entity.type
_entity.pdbx_description
1 polymer ?
#
loop_
_entity_poly.entity_id
_entity_poly.type
_entity_poly.pdbx_seq_one_letter_code
_entity_poly.pdbx_strand_id
1 'polypeptide(L)'
;MVPPRRRLAPFGCVCPSRSDESKKTKSNAFGQKQKLEIGRLSQQERNLVYNSGGYKSRWPNQGHPPLDRMYFKLALLAFFAVLVVSKNCLQCICQVESGCKPIGCNPDQGSLSCGYFQIKLPYYQDCGTPGKKPGELDTTAWKRCADDYNCASQCVHNYIKRYASKCPGKSACQQMSRLHNGGPNGCNVGGTAGYWNKVKTCCGCN
;
A
#
# COMPACT_ATOMS: atom_id res chain seq x y z
N MET A 1 -5.92 3.48 -65.72
CA MET A 1 -5.64 4.94 -65.63
C MET A 1 -5.46 5.28 -64.16
N VAL A 2 -4.23 5.65 -63.77
CA VAL A 2 -3.81 5.91 -62.38
C VAL A 2 -3.46 7.40 -62.26
N PRO A 3 -4.02 8.16 -61.30
CA PRO A 3 -3.60 9.54 -61.08
C PRO A 3 -2.30 9.63 -60.24
N PRO A 4 -1.52 10.72 -60.38
CA PRO A 4 -0.08 10.70 -60.08
C PRO A 4 0.26 10.95 -58.60
N ARG A 5 1.33 10.28 -58.16
CA ARG A 5 2.02 10.48 -56.87
C ARG A 5 2.62 11.89 -56.78
N ARG A 6 2.33 12.63 -55.71
CA ARG A 6 3.13 13.80 -55.33
C ARG A 6 4.35 13.33 -54.53
N ARG A 7 5.52 13.57 -55.12
CA ARG A 7 6.83 13.57 -54.45
C ARG A 7 6.97 14.86 -53.65
N LEU A 8 7.35 14.76 -52.39
CA LEU A 8 8.03 15.83 -51.67
C LEU A 8 9.33 15.27 -51.11
N ALA A 9 10.42 15.93 -51.47
CA ALA A 9 11.79 15.70 -51.01
C ALA A 9 12.33 17.06 -50.49
N PRO A 10 13.55 17.15 -49.93
CA PRO A 10 13.76 17.57 -48.56
C PRO A 10 14.47 18.92 -48.45
N PHE A 11 14.08 19.73 -47.47
CA PHE A 11 14.88 20.83 -46.92
C PHE A 11 14.57 20.83 -45.41
N GLY A 12 15.51 20.68 -44.47
CA GLY A 12 16.89 21.16 -44.49
C GLY A 12 16.96 22.48 -43.74
N CYS A 13 16.80 22.44 -42.41
CA CYS A 13 17.20 23.52 -41.52
C CYS A 13 17.95 22.91 -40.32
N VAL A 14 19.20 23.34 -40.17
CA VAL A 14 20.17 22.94 -39.16
C VAL A 14 20.45 24.14 -38.25
N CYS A 15 20.41 23.88 -36.92
CA CYS A 15 21.02 24.61 -35.79
C CYS A 15 20.48 25.99 -35.37
N PRO A 16 20.55 26.38 -34.06
CA PRO A 16 21.52 25.94 -33.06
C PRO A 16 20.96 25.36 -31.75
N SER A 17 21.80 24.53 -31.14
CA SER A 17 21.80 24.10 -29.75
C SER A 17 21.83 25.30 -28.79
N ARG A 18 20.88 25.37 -27.86
CA ARG A 18 20.92 26.32 -26.75
C ARG A 18 20.46 25.69 -25.44
N SER A 19 21.42 25.65 -24.52
CA SER A 19 21.31 25.75 -23.06
C SER A 19 20.56 24.66 -22.30
N ASP A 20 21.36 23.67 -21.92
CA ASP A 20 21.25 22.73 -20.81
C ASP A 20 21.26 23.43 -19.41
N GLU A 21 20.43 24.47 -19.21
CA GLU A 21 20.60 25.39 -18.07
C GLU A 21 19.30 25.68 -17.28
N SER A 22 18.35 24.75 -17.29
CA SER A 22 17.11 24.87 -16.48
C SER A 22 16.98 23.84 -15.34
N LYS A 23 17.94 22.92 -15.17
CA LYS A 23 17.84 21.85 -14.15
C LYS A 23 18.88 21.91 -13.03
N LYS A 24 19.80 22.89 -13.03
CA LYS A 24 20.89 23.00 -12.04
C LYS A 24 20.68 24.03 -10.92
N THR A 25 19.62 24.83 -10.95
CA THR A 25 19.38 25.92 -9.98
C THR A 25 18.29 25.66 -8.94
N LYS A 26 17.55 24.55 -9.01
CA LYS A 26 16.53 24.19 -7.99
C LYS A 26 16.99 23.19 -6.92
N SER A 27 18.16 22.57 -7.09
CA SER A 27 18.73 21.64 -6.10
C SER A 27 19.58 22.32 -5.02
N ASN A 28 19.97 23.59 -5.19
CA ASN A 28 20.87 24.28 -4.26
C ASN A 28 20.18 25.23 -3.25
N ALA A 29 18.86 25.44 -3.36
CA ALA A 29 18.10 26.31 -2.44
C ALA A 29 17.37 25.56 -1.30
N PHE A 30 17.25 24.23 -1.38
CA PHE A 30 16.66 23.41 -0.31
C PHE A 30 17.71 22.97 0.73
N GLY A 31 18.95 22.72 0.28
CA GLY A 31 20.06 22.29 1.16
C GLY A 31 20.63 23.37 2.09
N GLN A 32 20.37 24.66 1.82
CA GLN A 32 20.87 25.76 2.67
C GLN A 32 19.89 26.22 3.76
N LYS A 33 18.59 25.91 3.66
CA LYS A 33 17.63 26.15 4.75
C LYS A 33 17.64 25.08 5.83
N GLN A 34 18.09 23.86 5.52
CA GLN A 34 18.09 22.75 6.50
C GLN A 34 19.31 22.74 7.44
N LYS A 35 20.37 23.51 7.14
CA LYS A 35 21.60 23.56 7.96
C LYS A 35 21.61 24.72 8.99
N LEU A 36 20.62 25.62 8.96
CA LEU A 36 20.52 26.76 9.88
C LEU A 36 19.53 26.57 11.05
N GLU A 37 18.64 25.57 11.01
CA GLU A 37 17.74 25.26 12.12
C GLU A 37 18.23 24.14 13.05
N ILE A 38 19.18 23.30 12.61
CA ILE A 38 19.74 22.20 13.42
C ILE A 38 20.78 22.68 14.46
N GLY A 39 21.23 23.93 14.37
CA GLY A 39 22.19 24.54 15.31
C GLY A 39 21.59 25.26 16.52
N ARG A 40 20.26 25.46 16.58
CA ARG A 40 19.61 26.30 17.62
C ARG A 40 18.91 25.50 18.73
N LEU A 41 18.71 24.19 18.55
CA LEU A 41 18.00 23.36 19.53
C LEU A 41 18.89 22.78 20.65
N SER A 42 20.23 22.89 20.58
CA SER A 42 21.13 22.31 21.60
C SER A 42 21.51 23.25 22.75
N GLN A 43 21.21 24.56 22.67
CA GLN A 43 21.59 25.52 23.72
C GLN A 43 20.49 25.72 24.77
N GLN A 44 19.22 25.60 24.39
CA GLN A 44 18.08 25.85 25.29
C GLN A 44 17.83 24.68 26.26
N GLU A 45 18.20 23.45 25.88
CA GLU A 45 18.12 22.27 26.76
C GLU A 45 19.27 22.19 27.78
N ARG A 46 20.45 22.75 27.45
CA ARG A 46 21.59 22.79 28.39
C ARG A 46 21.37 23.69 29.60
N ASN A 47 20.51 24.71 29.48
CA ASN A 47 20.21 25.64 30.58
C ASN A 47 19.11 25.16 31.54
N LEU A 48 18.38 24.08 31.22
CA LEU A 48 17.44 23.44 32.15
C LEU A 48 18.12 22.43 33.07
N VAL A 49 19.28 21.90 32.68
CA VAL A 49 20.06 20.93 33.49
C VAL A 49 20.94 21.64 34.53
N TYR A 50 21.29 22.91 34.33
CA TYR A 50 22.21 23.64 35.21
C TYR A 50 21.54 24.37 36.40
N ASN A 51 20.21 24.33 36.53
CA ASN A 51 19.47 25.14 37.53
C ASN A 51 18.52 24.36 38.46
N SER A 52 18.74 23.05 38.64
CA SER A 52 18.00 22.23 39.62
C SER A 52 18.91 21.53 40.63
N GLY A 53 20.06 22.15 40.92
CA GLY A 53 20.84 21.84 42.11
C GLY A 53 20.08 22.27 43.36
N GLY A 54 19.45 21.31 44.07
CA GLY A 54 19.04 21.56 45.45
C GLY A 54 17.78 20.87 45.95
N TYR A 55 17.68 19.55 45.88
CA TYR A 55 16.90 18.78 46.87
C TYR A 55 17.66 17.52 47.26
N LYS A 56 18.46 17.59 48.33
CA LYS A 56 18.95 16.43 49.06
C LYS A 56 17.77 15.81 49.82
N SER A 57 17.00 14.94 49.18
CA SER A 57 16.16 13.99 49.89
C SER A 57 17.01 12.78 50.28
N ARG A 58 17.33 12.73 51.57
CA ARG A 58 17.88 11.58 52.27
C ARG A 58 16.87 10.44 52.21
N TRP A 59 17.04 9.52 51.26
CA TRP A 59 16.30 8.26 51.22
C TRP A 59 16.96 7.25 52.15
N PRO A 60 16.21 6.64 53.09
CA PRO A 60 16.73 5.53 53.86
C PRO A 60 16.92 4.32 52.94
N ASN A 61 18.07 3.65 53.09
CA ASN A 61 18.34 2.35 52.48
C ASN A 61 17.24 1.35 52.85
N GLN A 62 16.30 1.13 51.93
CA GLN A 62 15.41 -0.02 51.97
C GLN A 62 15.85 -0.95 50.85
N GLY A 63 16.49 -2.05 51.24
CA GLY A 63 16.84 -3.13 50.33
C GLY A 63 15.57 -3.78 49.80
N HIS A 64 15.28 -3.54 48.53
CA HIS A 64 14.31 -4.32 47.76
C HIS A 64 15.07 -5.17 46.73
N PRO A 65 14.75 -6.47 46.60
CA PRO A 65 15.47 -7.38 45.70
C PRO A 65 15.22 -7.04 44.22
N PRO A 66 16.17 -7.35 43.31
CA PRO A 66 16.06 -7.07 41.89
C PRO A 66 15.21 -8.12 41.18
N LEU A 67 13.93 -8.23 41.53
CA LEU A 67 12.98 -9.10 40.85
C LEU A 67 11.96 -8.34 39.99
N ASP A 68 11.86 -7.01 40.06
CA ASP A 68 10.80 -6.29 39.31
C ASP A 68 11.23 -5.77 37.94
N ARG A 69 12.53 -5.54 37.73
CA ARG A 69 13.03 -4.87 36.51
C ARG A 69 12.97 -5.77 35.27
N MET A 70 13.10 -7.08 35.46
CA MET A 70 13.01 -8.06 34.38
C MET A 70 11.55 -8.33 34.00
N TYR A 71 10.67 -8.44 35.00
CA TYR A 71 9.25 -8.71 34.77
C TYR A 71 8.53 -7.50 34.18
N PHE A 72 8.92 -6.26 34.50
CA PHE A 72 8.39 -5.07 33.80
C PHE A 72 8.77 -5.03 32.32
N LYS A 73 10.00 -5.42 31.96
CA LYS A 73 10.44 -5.51 30.55
C LYS A 73 9.74 -6.64 29.82
N LEU A 74 9.59 -7.80 30.45
CA LEU A 74 8.85 -8.94 29.90
C LEU A 74 7.36 -8.64 29.76
N ALA A 75 6.75 -7.96 30.73
CA ALA A 75 5.36 -7.53 30.68
C ALA A 75 5.12 -6.45 29.60
N LEU A 76 6.05 -5.50 29.42
CA LEU A 76 5.98 -4.53 28.31
C LEU A 76 6.16 -5.20 26.94
N LEU A 77 7.13 -6.11 26.79
CA LEU A 77 7.31 -6.87 25.54
C LEU A 77 6.11 -7.76 25.23
N ALA A 78 5.50 -8.39 26.25
CA ALA A 78 4.28 -9.17 26.09
C ALA A 78 3.07 -8.28 25.75
N PHE A 79 2.94 -7.09 26.35
CA PHE A 79 1.89 -6.13 26.02
C PHE A 79 2.04 -5.57 24.59
N PHE A 80 3.25 -5.25 24.14
CA PHE A 80 3.51 -4.85 22.76
C PHE A 80 3.27 -6.01 21.76
N ALA A 81 3.55 -7.26 22.15
CA ALA A 81 3.27 -8.43 21.32
C ALA A 81 1.75 -8.71 21.19
N VAL A 82 0.96 -8.43 22.23
CA VAL A 82 -0.50 -8.57 22.21
C VAL A 82 -1.21 -7.44 21.45
N LEU A 83 -0.61 -6.24 21.37
CA LEU A 83 -1.25 -5.08 20.73
C LEU A 83 -1.14 -5.02 19.20
N VAL A 84 -0.25 -5.77 18.53
CA VAL A 84 -0.01 -5.54 17.09
C VAL A 84 0.14 -6.84 16.29
N VAL A 85 -0.97 -7.54 16.09
CA VAL A 85 -1.15 -8.35 14.87
C VAL A 85 -2.52 -8.04 14.24
N SER A 86 -2.81 -6.76 13.99
CA SER A 86 -3.88 -6.42 13.05
C SER A 86 -3.43 -6.85 11.66
N LYS A 87 -4.07 -7.87 11.07
CA LYS A 87 -3.81 -8.25 9.67
C LYS A 87 -4.27 -7.12 8.77
N ASN A 88 -3.48 -6.80 7.75
CA ASN A 88 -3.92 -5.84 6.74
C ASN A 88 -5.15 -6.40 5.98
N CYS A 89 -5.99 -5.51 5.46
CA CYS A 89 -7.25 -5.90 4.80
C CYS A 89 -7.05 -6.92 3.68
N LEU A 90 -6.03 -6.70 2.85
CA LEU A 90 -5.72 -7.54 1.70
C LEU A 90 -5.39 -8.97 2.12
N GLN A 91 -4.63 -9.15 3.20
CA GLN A 91 -4.33 -10.47 3.74
C GLN A 91 -5.60 -11.21 4.14
N CYS A 92 -6.58 -10.52 4.72
CA CYS A 92 -7.85 -11.13 5.08
C CYS A 92 -8.72 -11.49 3.88
N ILE A 93 -8.73 -10.67 2.83
CA ILE A 93 -9.35 -11.03 1.55
C ILE A 93 -8.70 -12.31 1.00
N CYS A 94 -7.37 -12.35 0.95
CA CYS A 94 -6.62 -13.54 0.51
C CYS A 94 -7.01 -14.82 1.30
N GLN A 95 -7.13 -14.69 2.63
CA GLN A 95 -7.54 -15.79 3.51
C GLN A 95 -8.98 -16.24 3.24
N VAL A 96 -9.91 -15.30 3.04
CA VAL A 96 -11.33 -15.60 2.74
C VAL A 96 -11.50 -16.25 1.37
N GLU A 97 -10.74 -15.82 0.36
CA GLU A 97 -10.86 -16.33 -1.01
C GLU A 97 -10.23 -17.71 -1.22
N SER A 98 -9.05 -17.96 -0.63
CA SER A 98 -8.30 -19.19 -0.93
C SER A 98 -7.53 -19.81 0.24
N GLY A 99 -7.75 -19.33 1.48
CA GLY A 99 -6.82 -19.61 2.59
C GLY A 99 -5.42 -19.03 2.32
N CYS A 100 -5.37 -18.01 1.46
CA CYS A 100 -4.17 -17.38 0.93
C CYS A 100 -3.17 -18.33 0.28
N LYS A 101 -3.67 -19.15 -0.66
CA LYS A 101 -2.91 -20.10 -1.48
C LYS A 101 -3.20 -19.88 -2.97
N PRO A 102 -2.27 -20.23 -3.88
CA PRO A 102 -2.49 -20.22 -5.32
C PRO A 102 -3.27 -21.48 -5.72
N ILE A 103 -4.60 -21.42 -5.64
CA ILE A 103 -5.47 -22.58 -5.84
C ILE A 103 -5.88 -22.79 -7.32
N GLY A 104 -5.22 -22.11 -8.26
CA GLY A 104 -5.60 -22.17 -9.66
C GLY A 104 -7.00 -21.60 -9.90
N CYS A 105 -7.66 -22.05 -10.97
CA CYS A 105 -8.96 -21.54 -11.39
C CYS A 105 -10.09 -22.49 -11.03
N ASN A 106 -11.11 -21.99 -10.33
CA ASN A 106 -12.30 -22.75 -9.95
C ASN A 106 -13.57 -22.14 -10.57
N PRO A 107 -14.59 -22.97 -10.88
CA PRO A 107 -15.89 -22.47 -11.30
C PRO A 107 -16.56 -21.61 -10.22
N ASP A 108 -17.02 -20.43 -10.61
CA ASP A 108 -17.76 -19.49 -9.77
C ASP A 108 -18.82 -18.75 -10.60
N GLN A 109 -20.09 -19.09 -10.35
CA GLN A 109 -21.28 -18.52 -11.01
C GLN A 109 -21.17 -18.42 -12.54
N GLY A 110 -20.86 -19.55 -13.20
CA GLY A 110 -20.79 -19.62 -14.67
C GLY A 110 -19.53 -19.02 -15.29
N SER A 111 -18.56 -18.61 -14.47
CA SER A 111 -17.25 -18.11 -14.90
C SER A 111 -16.13 -18.78 -14.09
N LEU A 112 -14.87 -18.51 -14.44
CA LEU A 112 -13.73 -18.95 -13.65
C LEU A 112 -13.20 -17.81 -12.78
N SER A 113 -12.85 -18.15 -11.54
CA SER A 113 -12.15 -17.30 -10.58
C SER A 113 -10.82 -17.95 -10.22
N CYS A 114 -9.70 -17.20 -10.23
CA CYS A 114 -8.37 -17.79 -10.13
C CYS A 114 -7.52 -17.28 -8.95
N GLY A 115 -6.70 -18.17 -8.41
CA GLY A 115 -5.55 -17.90 -7.55
C GLY A 115 -5.87 -17.31 -6.17
N TYR A 116 -4.92 -16.54 -5.64
CA TYR A 116 -4.91 -16.07 -4.25
C TYR A 116 -6.15 -15.27 -3.84
N PHE A 117 -6.73 -14.54 -4.80
CA PHE A 117 -7.85 -13.64 -4.55
C PHE A 117 -9.04 -13.98 -5.45
N GLN A 118 -9.10 -15.20 -6.01
CA GLN A 118 -10.21 -15.65 -6.87
C GLN A 118 -10.60 -14.60 -7.93
N ILE A 119 -9.59 -14.01 -8.58
CA ILE A 119 -9.76 -12.93 -9.56
C ILE A 119 -10.40 -13.49 -10.82
N LYS A 120 -11.44 -12.84 -11.35
CA LYS A 120 -12.05 -13.16 -12.65
C LYS A 120 -11.36 -12.43 -13.81
N LEU A 121 -11.48 -12.93 -15.03
CA LEU A 121 -10.86 -12.31 -16.21
C LEU A 121 -11.25 -10.82 -16.40
N PRO A 122 -12.54 -10.40 -16.30
CA PRO A 122 -12.89 -8.99 -16.44
C PRO A 122 -12.28 -8.11 -15.32
N TYR A 123 -12.15 -8.66 -14.11
CA TYR A 123 -11.48 -7.98 -13.01
C TYR A 123 -10.01 -7.71 -13.35
N TYR A 124 -9.33 -8.71 -13.90
CA TYR A 124 -7.93 -8.59 -14.33
C TYR A 124 -7.74 -7.56 -15.46
N GLN A 125 -8.65 -7.54 -16.43
CA GLN A 125 -8.65 -6.54 -17.48
C GLN A 125 -8.83 -5.13 -16.90
N ASP A 126 -9.76 -4.99 -15.95
CA ASP A 126 -10.04 -3.70 -15.32
C ASP A 126 -8.92 -3.17 -14.42
N CYS A 127 -8.12 -4.06 -13.82
CA CYS A 127 -6.97 -3.70 -13.00
C CYS A 127 -5.71 -3.33 -13.82
N GLY A 128 -5.82 -3.28 -15.15
CA GLY A 128 -4.74 -2.87 -16.05
C GLY A 128 -3.82 -4.01 -16.48
N THR A 129 -4.26 -5.27 -16.36
CA THR A 129 -3.51 -6.46 -16.81
C THR A 129 -2.05 -6.53 -16.31
N PRO A 130 -1.78 -6.39 -15.00
CA PRO A 130 -0.42 -6.44 -14.48
C PRO A 130 0.27 -7.76 -14.83
N GLY A 131 1.58 -7.69 -15.07
CA GLY A 131 2.40 -8.85 -15.41
C GLY A 131 2.18 -9.43 -16.81
N LYS A 132 1.28 -8.86 -17.64
CA LYS A 132 1.09 -9.26 -19.03
C LYS A 132 2.30 -8.92 -19.89
N LYS A 133 2.77 -9.88 -20.69
CA LYS A 133 3.88 -9.71 -21.63
C LYS A 133 3.39 -9.21 -23.00
N PRO A 134 4.23 -8.52 -23.80
CA PRO A 134 3.88 -8.17 -25.17
C PRO A 134 3.46 -9.40 -25.99
N GLY A 135 2.32 -9.32 -26.66
CA GLY A 135 1.76 -10.42 -27.46
C GLY A 135 1.08 -11.55 -26.67
N GLU A 136 1.08 -11.52 -25.33
CA GLU A 136 0.41 -12.52 -24.50
C GLU A 136 -1.11 -12.30 -24.50
N LEU A 137 -1.89 -13.38 -24.49
CA LEU A 137 -3.34 -13.32 -24.31
C LEU A 137 -3.69 -12.92 -22.87
N ASP A 138 -4.74 -12.13 -22.68
CA ASP A 138 -5.23 -11.76 -21.35
C ASP A 138 -5.55 -12.99 -20.50
N THR A 139 -6.11 -14.04 -21.10
CA THR A 139 -6.47 -15.29 -20.41
C THR A 139 -5.26 -16.00 -19.82
N THR A 140 -4.13 -16.02 -20.54
CA THR A 140 -2.88 -16.62 -20.07
C THR A 140 -2.23 -15.75 -18.99
N ALA A 141 -2.14 -14.45 -19.24
CA ALA A 141 -1.54 -13.50 -18.31
C ALA A 141 -2.32 -13.43 -16.99
N TRP A 142 -3.66 -13.43 -17.07
CA TRP A 142 -4.58 -13.43 -15.93
C TRP A 142 -4.35 -14.61 -15.00
N LYS A 143 -4.38 -15.84 -15.52
CA LYS A 143 -4.22 -17.05 -14.71
C LYS A 143 -2.87 -17.06 -13.99
N ARG A 144 -1.79 -16.76 -14.72
CA ARG A 144 -0.44 -16.64 -14.17
C ARG A 144 -0.35 -15.54 -13.12
N CYS A 145 -0.94 -14.37 -13.37
CA CYS A 145 -0.93 -13.26 -12.43
C CYS A 145 -1.73 -13.57 -11.17
N ALA A 146 -2.87 -14.25 -11.30
CA ALA A 146 -3.73 -14.59 -10.19
C ALA A 146 -3.08 -15.59 -9.21
N ASP A 147 -2.27 -16.52 -9.71
CA ASP A 147 -1.47 -17.47 -8.92
C ASP A 147 -0.11 -16.90 -8.47
N ASP A 148 0.22 -15.65 -8.81
CA ASP A 148 1.37 -14.93 -8.25
C ASP A 148 0.89 -13.90 -7.22
N TYR A 149 1.29 -14.04 -5.95
CA TYR A 149 0.75 -13.22 -4.87
C TYR A 149 0.96 -11.72 -5.11
N ASN A 150 2.13 -11.33 -5.63
CA ASN A 150 2.48 -9.93 -5.82
C ASN A 150 1.70 -9.31 -7.00
N CYS A 151 1.62 -10.02 -8.11
CA CYS A 151 0.86 -9.61 -9.28
C CYS A 151 -0.64 -9.51 -8.97
N ALA A 152 -1.19 -10.51 -8.28
CA ALA A 152 -2.58 -10.53 -7.87
C ALA A 152 -2.89 -9.40 -6.87
N SER A 153 -2.01 -9.17 -5.90
CA SER A 153 -2.13 -8.05 -4.95
C SER A 153 -2.12 -6.69 -5.66
N GLN A 154 -1.20 -6.50 -6.61
CA GLN A 154 -1.17 -5.30 -7.45
C GLN A 154 -2.47 -5.12 -8.24
N CYS A 155 -3.00 -6.21 -8.80
CA CYS A 155 -4.28 -6.19 -9.51
C CYS A 155 -5.43 -5.76 -8.58
N VAL A 156 -5.54 -6.32 -7.37
CA VAL A 156 -6.55 -5.89 -6.40
C VAL A 156 -6.40 -4.40 -6.09
N HIS A 157 -5.19 -3.92 -5.78
CA HIS A 157 -4.96 -2.50 -5.50
C HIS A 157 -5.36 -1.58 -6.67
N ASN A 158 -4.99 -1.93 -7.91
CA ASN A 158 -5.35 -1.16 -9.10
C ASN A 158 -6.87 -1.14 -9.32
N TYR A 159 -7.54 -2.28 -9.12
CA TYR A 159 -8.99 -2.39 -9.24
C TYR A 159 -9.71 -1.52 -8.20
N ILE A 160 -9.29 -1.58 -6.93
CA ILE A 160 -9.83 -0.73 -5.89
C ILE A 160 -9.58 0.74 -6.21
N LYS A 161 -8.37 1.12 -6.62
CA LYS A 161 -8.05 2.49 -7.03
C LYS A 161 -8.97 2.99 -8.15
N ARG A 162 -9.26 2.14 -9.13
CA ARG A 162 -10.16 2.47 -10.25
C ARG A 162 -11.61 2.71 -9.81
N TYR A 163 -12.09 1.98 -8.81
CA TYR A 163 -13.51 1.97 -8.44
C TYR A 163 -13.84 2.56 -7.06
N ALA A 164 -12.84 3.01 -6.28
CA ALA A 164 -13.02 3.57 -4.94
C ALA A 164 -14.03 4.73 -4.88
N SER A 165 -14.08 5.57 -5.91
CA SER A 165 -15.04 6.68 -6.00
C SER A 165 -16.51 6.22 -6.02
N LYS A 166 -16.79 4.96 -6.40
CA LYS A 166 -18.13 4.35 -6.37
C LYS A 166 -18.52 3.80 -4.99
N CYS A 167 -17.63 3.92 -4.00
CA CYS A 167 -17.84 3.45 -2.64
C CYS A 167 -17.60 4.56 -1.58
N PRO A 168 -18.30 5.71 -1.67
CA PRO A 168 -18.10 6.80 -0.72
C PRO A 168 -18.54 6.42 0.70
N GLY A 169 -17.90 7.04 1.70
CA GLY A 169 -18.31 6.95 3.11
C GLY A 169 -18.07 5.59 3.78
N LYS A 170 -17.26 4.70 3.19
CA LYS A 170 -16.82 3.43 3.80
C LYS A 170 -15.34 3.49 4.15
N SER A 171 -14.91 2.74 5.17
CA SER A 171 -13.49 2.63 5.50
C SER A 171 -12.72 1.97 4.34
N ALA A 172 -11.42 2.24 4.22
CA ALA A 172 -10.62 1.72 3.11
C ALA A 172 -10.69 0.19 2.98
N CYS A 173 -10.75 -0.54 4.10
CA CYS A 173 -10.90 -1.99 4.06
C CYS A 173 -12.29 -2.41 3.60
N GLN A 174 -13.35 -1.78 4.11
CA GLN A 174 -14.71 -2.08 3.65
C GLN A 174 -14.89 -1.79 2.16
N GLN A 175 -14.30 -0.69 1.65
CA GLN A 175 -14.27 -0.40 0.22
C GLN A 175 -13.59 -1.54 -0.55
N MET A 176 -12.38 -1.93 -0.13
CA MET A 176 -11.60 -2.99 -0.76
C MET A 176 -12.36 -4.31 -0.78
N SER A 177 -12.93 -4.75 0.35
CA SER A 177 -13.65 -6.02 0.44
C SER A 177 -14.90 -6.04 -0.42
N ARG A 178 -15.73 -4.98 -0.36
CA ARG A 178 -17.02 -4.96 -1.06
C ARG A 178 -16.85 -4.79 -2.57
N LEU A 179 -15.88 -3.98 -3.01
CA LEU A 179 -15.55 -3.85 -4.43
C LEU A 179 -14.89 -5.12 -4.98
N HIS A 180 -14.09 -5.82 -4.17
CA HIS A 180 -13.49 -7.09 -4.56
C HIS A 180 -14.57 -8.16 -4.81
N ASN A 181 -15.49 -8.33 -3.86
CA ASN A 181 -16.54 -9.35 -3.95
C ASN A 181 -17.68 -9.01 -4.93
N GLY A 182 -18.09 -7.74 -5.01
CA GLY A 182 -19.26 -7.31 -5.80
C GLY A 182 -18.94 -6.52 -7.06
N GLY A 183 -17.67 -6.39 -7.44
CA GLY A 183 -17.25 -5.62 -8.60
C GLY A 183 -17.46 -4.10 -8.45
N PRO A 184 -17.59 -3.34 -9.55
CA PRO A 184 -17.52 -1.87 -9.53
C PRO A 184 -18.62 -1.19 -8.72
N ASN A 185 -19.75 -1.88 -8.49
CA ASN A 185 -20.87 -1.38 -7.71
C ASN A 185 -21.04 -2.12 -6.36
N GLY A 186 -20.07 -2.94 -5.96
CA GLY A 186 -20.21 -3.88 -4.84
C GLY A 186 -20.58 -3.20 -3.51
N CYS A 187 -20.19 -1.95 -3.29
CA CYS A 187 -20.57 -1.19 -2.10
C CYS A 187 -22.03 -0.76 -2.00
N ASN A 188 -22.76 -0.78 -3.12
CA ASN A 188 -24.15 -0.37 -3.19
C ASN A 188 -25.10 -1.58 -3.26
N VAL A 189 -24.57 -2.80 -3.19
CA VAL A 189 -25.33 -4.05 -3.24
C VAL A 189 -25.30 -4.72 -1.86
N GLY A 190 -26.47 -5.06 -1.32
CA GLY A 190 -26.60 -5.69 0.01
C GLY A 190 -25.89 -7.06 0.11
N GLY A 191 -25.82 -7.81 -1.00
CA GLY A 191 -25.19 -9.13 -1.06
C GLY A 191 -23.71 -9.17 -0.64
N THR A 192 -22.98 -8.04 -0.71
CA THR A 192 -21.56 -7.98 -0.30
C THR A 192 -21.37 -7.74 1.20
N ALA A 193 -22.44 -7.48 1.96
CA ALA A 193 -22.34 -7.22 3.40
C ALA A 193 -21.85 -8.45 4.18
N GLY A 194 -22.32 -9.65 3.82
CA GLY A 194 -21.86 -10.90 4.42
C GLY A 194 -20.37 -11.16 4.16
N TYR A 195 -19.90 -10.88 2.96
CA TYR A 195 -18.48 -10.96 2.62
C TYR A 195 -17.64 -9.99 3.43
N TRP A 196 -18.07 -8.72 3.51
CA TRP A 196 -17.41 -7.72 4.34
C TRP A 196 -17.29 -8.17 5.79
N ASN A 197 -18.34 -8.72 6.38
CA ASN A 197 -18.29 -9.19 7.77
C ASN A 197 -17.23 -10.28 7.99
N LYS A 198 -17.03 -11.19 7.04
CA LYS A 198 -15.95 -12.19 7.12
C LYS A 198 -14.57 -11.54 7.14
N VAL A 199 -14.32 -10.59 6.24
CA VAL A 199 -13.05 -9.85 6.18
C VAL A 199 -12.85 -9.01 7.44
N LYS A 200 -13.90 -8.31 7.89
CA LYS A 200 -13.95 -7.48 9.10
C LYS A 200 -13.50 -8.28 10.34
N THR A 201 -14.06 -9.47 10.51
CA THR A 201 -13.69 -10.38 11.61
C THR A 201 -12.22 -10.80 11.53
N CYS A 202 -11.68 -11.06 10.35
CA CYS A 202 -10.28 -11.45 10.19
C CYS A 202 -9.29 -10.32 10.52
N CYS A 203 -9.56 -9.08 10.09
CA CYS A 203 -8.65 -7.95 10.28
C CYS A 203 -8.78 -7.29 11.66
N GLY A 204 -9.90 -7.53 12.37
CA GLY A 204 -10.26 -6.75 13.56
C GLY A 204 -10.49 -5.26 13.25
N CYS A 205 -10.80 -4.93 11.99
CA CYS A 205 -10.93 -3.57 11.50
C CYS A 205 -12.39 -3.10 11.51
N ASN A 206 -12.63 -1.79 11.47
CA ASN A 206 -13.98 -1.19 11.50
C ASN A 206 -14.35 -0.48 10.19
#